data_AF-A0A1F9NPN3-F1
#
_entry.id   AF-A0A1F9NPN3-F1
#
_cell.length_a   1.000
_cell.length_b   1.000
_cell.length_c   1.000
_cell.angle_alpha   90.00
_cell.angle_beta   90.00
_cell.angle_gamma   90.00
#
_symmetry.space_group_name_H-M   'P 1'
#
loop_
_entity.id
_entity.type
_entity.pdbx_description
1 polymer ?
#
loop_
_entity_poly.entity_id
_entity_poly.type
_entity_poly.pdbx_seq_one_letter_code
_entity_poly.pdbx_strand_id
1 'polypeptide(L)'
;MTPKTFIPGKDASLEDTIVKATTLLETLNFPTETVSWQNPAPDCWSVHLRAAACPHLYTNGKGTSRLACQASALGEFFERLQTNFFFAEYFLDEREVEQPFFYYPDEKWFPPEGDEAVPIAGPDGTELLDGRLRALYDPDGELRFDHLCDNNTESTRRGICALPFRSLSQGGKPVYFPVSLLNNLYVSNGMAAGNSPTECCAQAIAEIVERYVKNIIISKGVSLPNVPEAVLKKNPRLSGILDTLADHGFIVRVKDGSLGGRFPVICALLADTASGGTYAAFGASCRFETAIERTLTELLQGRNLDSLRHFHPPSHDLSAVADPFNLESHFVDSDGLLAWSMFRDKADFSFSPWEFHGSTEDEFKRLTALIEAEGGSLYRAEYCHCGLYSCRILAPGMSEIYPIDDLIWNNRAAGASLRTELLRLPGMKKPALADFLDRLEVMSYNDHQLVAGCIGILFDESSAWTTLRFGELKAMLHLAMGNREDAAEWCGWCLDYAALPPERLRLYRLLHTLLGFILVGEDLDSFGTGFSLFYRDFEVEEARRIIAGRITFPGLHFGRTWKETSAAHGQLLQIYEQLHEIKARHKRTED
;
A
#
# COMPACT_ATOMS: atom_id res chain seq x y z
N MET A 1 23.36 -33.53 9.03
CA MET A 1 23.07 -32.45 8.07
C MET A 1 21.57 -32.38 7.93
N THR A 2 20.96 -31.21 8.10
CA THR A 2 19.52 -31.00 7.84
C THR A 2 19.26 -31.25 6.35
N PRO A 3 18.19 -31.99 5.96
CA PRO A 3 17.83 -32.16 4.56
C PRO A 3 17.66 -30.79 3.87
N LYS A 4 17.98 -30.74 2.58
CA LYS A 4 17.94 -29.52 1.76
C LYS A 4 16.82 -29.62 0.74
N THR A 5 15.94 -28.63 0.74
CA THR A 5 14.76 -28.58 -0.13
C THR A 5 14.96 -27.51 -1.20
N PHE A 6 14.95 -27.93 -2.47
CA PHE A 6 15.04 -27.03 -3.63
C PHE A 6 13.70 -26.98 -4.34
N ILE A 7 13.24 -25.77 -4.65
CA ILE A 7 12.00 -25.53 -5.42
C ILE A 7 12.33 -24.84 -6.75
N PRO A 8 11.50 -25.03 -7.80
CA PRO A 8 11.73 -24.39 -9.09
C PRO A 8 11.83 -22.86 -8.98
N GLY A 9 12.81 -22.28 -9.69
CA GLY A 9 13.00 -20.83 -9.74
C GLY A 9 13.70 -20.21 -8.53
N LYS A 10 14.32 -21.02 -7.66
CA LYS A 10 15.14 -20.57 -6.53
C LYS A 10 16.57 -21.08 -6.65
N ASP A 11 17.54 -20.20 -6.40
CA ASP A 11 18.97 -20.48 -6.54
C ASP A 11 19.60 -21.03 -5.24
N ALA A 12 18.84 -21.12 -4.15
CA ALA A 12 19.26 -21.73 -2.90
C ALA A 12 18.17 -22.65 -2.31
N SER A 13 18.58 -23.50 -1.37
CA SER A 13 17.61 -24.30 -0.61
C SER A 13 16.78 -23.43 0.32
N LEU A 14 15.54 -23.84 0.59
CA LEU A 14 14.66 -23.13 1.52
C LEU A 14 15.30 -22.96 2.90
N GLU A 15 15.98 -24.00 3.38
CA GLU A 15 16.64 -23.99 4.68
C GLU A 15 17.82 -23.01 4.72
N ASP A 16 18.62 -22.91 3.64
CA ASP A 16 19.71 -21.92 3.56
C ASP A 16 19.17 -20.49 3.50
N THR A 17 18.11 -20.26 2.72
CA THR A 17 17.47 -18.94 2.63
C THR A 17 16.94 -18.50 4.00
N ILE A 18 16.22 -19.37 4.71
CA ILE A 18 15.68 -19.05 6.04
C ILE A 18 16.82 -18.77 7.02
N VAL A 19 17.82 -19.66 7.11
CA VAL A 19 18.96 -19.47 8.03
C VAL A 19 19.69 -18.16 7.73
N LYS A 20 19.97 -17.87 6.45
CA LYS A 20 20.64 -16.63 6.04
C LYS A 20 19.81 -15.41 6.42
N ALA A 21 18.54 -15.37 6.04
CA ALA A 21 17.66 -14.23 6.26
C ALA A 21 17.43 -13.96 7.76
N THR A 22 17.14 -14.99 8.55
CA THR A 22 16.97 -14.84 10.01
C THR A 22 18.25 -14.37 10.68
N THR A 23 19.42 -14.95 10.34
CA THR A 23 20.71 -14.53 10.90
C THR A 23 21.02 -13.07 10.55
N LEU A 24 20.73 -12.64 9.31
CA LEU A 24 20.91 -11.25 8.90
C LEU A 24 20.01 -10.30 9.68
N LEU A 25 18.73 -10.61 9.85
CA LEU A 25 17.80 -9.79 10.63
C LEU A 25 18.24 -9.66 12.10
N GLU A 26 18.68 -10.76 12.73
CA GLU A 26 19.24 -10.75 14.08
C GLU A 26 20.51 -9.89 14.17
N THR A 27 21.43 -10.04 13.22
CA THR A 27 22.69 -9.29 13.17
C THR A 27 22.47 -7.80 12.96
N LEU A 28 21.47 -7.45 12.13
CA LEU A 28 21.07 -6.07 11.86
C LEU A 28 20.18 -5.48 12.95
N ASN A 29 19.86 -6.24 14.01
CA ASN A 29 18.96 -5.86 15.10
C ASN A 29 17.54 -5.50 14.65
N PHE A 30 17.02 -6.22 13.65
CA PHE A 30 15.61 -6.19 13.25
C PHE A 30 14.92 -7.52 13.60
N PRO A 31 14.75 -7.84 14.90
CA PRO A 31 14.08 -9.08 15.29
C PRO A 31 12.66 -9.10 14.73
N THR A 32 12.27 -10.26 14.18
CA THR A 32 10.93 -10.50 13.64
C THR A 32 10.24 -11.61 14.42
N GLU A 33 8.92 -11.54 14.47
CA GLU A 33 8.08 -12.56 15.09
C GLU A 33 6.99 -13.02 14.14
N THR A 34 6.68 -14.31 14.19
CA THR A 34 5.57 -14.90 13.44
C THR A 34 4.31 -14.83 14.28
N VAL A 35 3.27 -14.17 13.76
CA VAL A 35 2.01 -13.95 14.48
C VAL A 35 1.02 -15.08 14.22
N SER A 36 0.88 -15.50 12.96
CA SER A 36 -0.10 -16.50 12.58
C SER A 36 0.37 -17.34 11.38
N TRP A 37 -0.13 -18.58 11.34
CA TRP A 37 0.02 -19.51 10.23
C TRP A 37 -1.35 -19.94 9.77
N GLN A 38 -1.53 -20.07 8.46
CA GLN A 38 -2.74 -20.66 7.88
C GLN A 38 -2.36 -21.74 6.88
N ASN A 39 -3.23 -22.74 6.76
CA ASN A 39 -3.15 -23.80 5.76
C ASN A 39 -4.56 -24.19 5.31
N PRO A 40 -5.28 -23.31 4.58
CA PRO A 40 -6.68 -23.53 4.21
C PRO A 40 -6.91 -24.69 3.24
N ALA A 41 -5.89 -25.13 2.51
CA ALA A 41 -5.94 -26.27 1.61
C ALA A 41 -4.60 -27.06 1.66
N PRO A 42 -4.55 -28.33 1.20
CA PRO A 42 -3.31 -29.09 1.11
C PRO A 42 -2.23 -28.31 0.37
N ASP A 43 -1.03 -28.28 0.95
CA ASP A 43 0.13 -27.57 0.37
C ASP A 43 -0.18 -26.10 0.03
N CYS A 44 -1.02 -25.41 0.80
CA CYS A 44 -1.30 -23.99 0.60
C CYS A 44 -1.12 -23.26 1.93
N TRP A 45 0.09 -22.76 2.18
CA TRP A 45 0.46 -22.11 3.43
C TRP A 45 0.56 -20.61 3.28
N SER A 46 0.14 -19.88 4.31
CA SER A 46 0.50 -18.47 4.51
C SER A 46 0.98 -18.21 5.94
N VAL A 47 1.80 -17.17 6.10
CA VAL A 47 2.36 -16.75 7.39
C VAL A 47 2.41 -15.24 7.49
N HIS A 48 2.00 -14.70 8.63
CA HIS A 48 2.14 -13.29 8.93
C HIS A 48 3.39 -13.07 9.79
N LEU A 49 4.34 -12.28 9.28
CA LEU A 49 5.61 -11.95 9.93
C LEU A 49 5.67 -10.44 10.18
N ARG A 50 6.05 -10.02 11.38
CA ARG A 50 6.19 -8.58 11.70
C ARG A 50 7.48 -8.28 12.46
N ALA A 51 7.90 -7.03 12.40
CA ALA A 51 8.99 -6.52 13.25
C ALA A 51 8.53 -6.51 14.71
N ALA A 52 9.34 -7.07 15.61
CA ALA A 52 8.99 -7.16 17.03
C ALA A 52 8.89 -5.77 17.70
N ALA A 53 9.72 -4.82 17.27
CA ALA A 53 9.74 -3.46 17.81
C ALA A 53 8.62 -2.56 17.25
N CYS A 54 8.07 -2.86 16.06
CA CYS A 54 6.99 -2.08 15.46
C CYS A 54 6.05 -3.01 14.67
N PRO A 55 4.96 -3.48 15.29
CA PRO A 55 4.01 -4.41 14.66
C PRO A 55 3.39 -3.95 13.34
N HIS A 56 3.39 -2.65 13.07
CA HIS A 56 2.89 -2.06 11.82
C HIS A 56 3.81 -2.37 10.62
N LEU A 57 5.05 -2.80 10.86
CA LEU A 57 5.97 -3.23 9.82
C LEU A 57 5.89 -4.74 9.68
N TYR A 58 5.11 -5.21 8.71
CA TYR A 58 4.83 -6.63 8.51
C TYR A 58 4.80 -7.04 7.04
N THR A 59 4.96 -8.34 6.82
CA THR A 59 4.86 -8.99 5.51
C THR A 59 4.09 -10.30 5.62
N ASN A 60 3.67 -10.83 4.48
CA ASN A 60 2.92 -12.08 4.44
C ASN A 60 3.60 -13.07 3.49
N GLY A 61 4.13 -14.15 4.03
CA GLY A 61 4.64 -15.24 3.20
C GLY A 61 3.52 -16.11 2.64
N LYS A 62 3.74 -16.66 1.46
CA LYS A 62 2.93 -17.72 0.85
C LYS A 62 3.81 -18.83 0.30
N GLY A 63 3.30 -20.06 0.22
CA GLY A 63 3.99 -21.13 -0.48
C GLY A 63 3.40 -22.52 -0.23
N THR A 64 3.99 -23.52 -0.89
CA THR A 64 3.49 -24.91 -0.84
C THR A 64 3.91 -25.73 0.36
N SER A 65 4.67 -25.13 1.28
CA SER A 65 5.07 -25.74 2.54
C SER A 65 5.34 -24.64 3.56
N ARG A 66 5.41 -25.01 4.85
CA ARG A 66 5.83 -24.07 5.90
C ARG A 66 7.20 -23.44 5.63
N LEU A 67 8.16 -24.21 5.12
CA LEU A 67 9.49 -23.70 4.77
C LEU A 67 9.43 -22.68 3.62
N ALA A 68 8.70 -23.00 2.55
CA ALA A 68 8.57 -22.11 1.40
C ALA A 68 7.88 -20.79 1.81
N CYS A 69 6.85 -20.91 2.63
CA CYS A 69 6.10 -19.78 3.18
C CYS A 69 6.96 -18.91 4.11
N GLN A 70 7.77 -19.51 4.98
CA GLN A 70 8.70 -18.77 5.84
C GLN A 70 9.76 -18.03 5.03
N ALA A 71 10.36 -18.70 4.05
CA ALA A 71 11.34 -18.11 3.14
C ALA A 71 10.72 -16.93 2.37
N SER A 72 9.47 -17.06 1.91
CA SER A 72 8.72 -15.99 1.26
C SER A 72 8.52 -14.79 2.16
N ALA A 73 8.06 -14.97 3.41
CA ALA A 73 7.82 -13.87 4.34
C ALA A 73 9.11 -13.10 4.68
N LEU A 74 10.20 -13.84 4.90
CA LEU A 74 11.51 -13.27 5.16
C LEU A 74 12.06 -12.51 3.95
N GLY A 75 11.93 -13.09 2.75
CA GLY A 75 12.30 -12.43 1.49
C GLY A 75 11.54 -11.11 1.31
N GLU A 76 10.21 -11.13 1.43
CA GLU A 76 9.40 -9.92 1.36
C GLU A 76 9.77 -8.91 2.45
N PHE A 77 10.14 -9.36 3.65
CA PHE A 77 10.57 -8.44 4.71
C PHE A 77 11.85 -7.68 4.31
N PHE A 78 12.85 -8.37 3.73
CA PHE A 78 14.05 -7.72 3.20
C PHE A 78 13.73 -6.82 2.01
N GLU A 79 12.82 -7.23 1.13
CA GLU A 79 12.33 -6.41 0.03
C GLU A 79 11.79 -5.07 0.55
N ARG A 80 10.80 -5.10 1.45
CA ARG A 80 10.16 -3.88 1.98
C ARG A 80 11.09 -3.03 2.85
N LEU A 81 12.01 -3.66 3.58
CA LEU A 81 13.02 -2.95 4.37
C LEU A 81 14.02 -2.23 3.46
N GLN A 82 14.61 -2.93 2.49
CA GLN A 82 15.67 -2.39 1.65
C GLN A 82 15.18 -1.38 0.60
N THR A 83 13.90 -1.44 0.20
CA THR A 83 13.28 -0.43 -0.68
C THR A 83 12.65 0.73 0.07
N ASN A 84 12.78 0.80 1.41
CA ASN A 84 12.10 1.76 2.28
C ASN A 84 10.57 1.69 2.23
N PHE A 85 9.97 0.67 1.62
CA PHE A 85 8.53 0.63 1.40
C PHE A 85 7.72 0.57 2.70
N PHE A 86 8.28 0.00 3.77
CA PHE A 86 7.69 0.09 5.12
C PHE A 86 7.42 1.52 5.59
N PHE A 87 8.19 2.48 5.08
CA PHE A 87 8.17 3.87 5.53
C PHE A 87 7.47 4.79 4.54
N ALA A 88 7.10 4.30 3.35
CA ALA A 88 6.65 5.12 2.22
C ALA A 88 5.42 5.99 2.52
N GLU A 89 4.54 5.57 3.44
CA GLU A 89 3.32 6.30 3.78
C GLU A 89 3.49 7.24 4.98
N TYR A 90 4.62 7.18 5.68
CA TYR A 90 4.81 7.86 6.96
C TYR A 90 5.69 9.09 6.84
N PHE A 91 5.35 10.14 7.58
CA PHE A 91 6.26 11.26 7.78
C PHE A 91 7.50 10.80 8.55
N LEU A 92 8.69 11.15 8.05
CA LEU A 92 9.97 10.73 8.66
C LEU A 92 10.74 11.88 9.30
N ASP A 93 10.19 13.09 9.28
CA ASP A 93 10.74 14.34 9.82
C ASP A 93 12.24 14.55 9.59
N GLU A 94 12.59 15.27 8.52
CA GLU A 94 13.99 15.61 8.20
C GLU A 94 14.77 16.27 9.36
N ARG A 95 14.08 16.92 10.31
CA ARG A 95 14.72 17.56 11.47
C ARG A 95 15.15 16.55 12.53
N GLU A 96 14.56 15.36 12.52
CA GLU A 96 14.88 14.27 13.44
C GLU A 96 15.91 13.30 12.83
N VAL A 97 16.20 13.42 11.54
CA VAL A 97 17.12 12.56 10.78
C VAL A 97 18.25 13.41 10.15
N GLU A 98 19.15 13.98 10.97
CA GLU A 98 20.33 14.72 10.48
C GLU A 98 21.41 13.76 9.94
N GLN A 99 21.39 13.44 8.65
CA GLN A 99 22.39 12.59 8.01
C GLN A 99 22.74 13.07 6.57
N PRO A 100 23.88 12.64 5.98
CA PRO A 100 24.35 13.13 4.67
C PRO A 100 23.41 12.82 3.49
N PHE A 101 22.43 11.94 3.69
CA PHE A 101 21.34 11.59 2.79
C PHE A 101 20.07 11.39 3.62
N PHE A 102 18.92 11.20 2.97
CA PHE A 102 17.63 11.01 3.63
C PHE A 102 17.02 9.63 3.36
N TYR A 103 16.95 9.19 2.09
CA TYR A 103 16.52 7.85 1.69
C TYR A 103 17.71 6.94 1.42
N TYR A 104 18.59 7.34 0.49
CA TYR A 104 19.74 6.54 0.07
C TYR A 104 20.97 7.43 -0.22
N PRO A 105 22.21 6.92 0.00
CA PRO A 105 23.43 7.72 -0.18
C PRO A 105 23.64 8.32 -1.58
N ASP A 106 23.05 7.73 -2.61
CA ASP A 106 23.16 8.12 -4.01
C ASP A 106 21.95 8.88 -4.54
N GLU A 107 21.03 9.29 -3.66
CA GLU A 107 19.90 10.15 -4.00
C GLU A 107 20.35 11.55 -4.47
N LYS A 108 19.47 12.21 -5.21
CA LYS A 108 19.67 13.59 -5.67
C LYS A 108 18.48 14.45 -5.31
N TRP A 109 18.77 15.71 -4.97
CA TRP A 109 17.77 16.69 -4.58
C TRP A 109 17.68 17.79 -5.62
N PHE A 110 16.45 18.10 -6.00
CA PHE A 110 16.10 19.04 -7.05
C PHE A 110 15.31 20.18 -6.40
N PRO A 111 15.97 21.29 -6.03
CA PRO A 111 15.32 22.43 -5.39
C PRO A 111 14.29 23.08 -6.33
N PRO A 112 13.33 23.87 -5.80
CA PRO A 112 12.34 24.53 -6.64
C PRO A 112 13.01 25.52 -7.59
N GLU A 113 12.56 25.52 -8.84
CA GLU A 113 12.86 26.55 -9.82
C GLU A 113 11.71 27.56 -9.86
N GLY A 114 11.95 28.81 -9.43
CA GLY A 114 11.04 29.94 -9.63
C GLY A 114 9.54 29.62 -9.49
N ASP A 115 8.81 29.76 -10.60
CA ASP A 115 7.34 29.70 -10.75
C ASP A 115 6.70 28.32 -10.48
N GLU A 116 7.10 27.61 -9.43
CA GLU A 116 6.56 26.29 -9.03
C GLU A 116 6.67 25.20 -10.13
N ALA A 117 7.54 25.40 -11.11
CA ALA A 117 7.78 24.45 -12.18
C ALA A 117 8.61 23.26 -11.68
N VAL A 118 8.38 22.08 -12.28
CA VAL A 118 9.21 20.91 -12.03
C VAL A 118 10.61 21.16 -12.63
N PRO A 119 11.69 21.13 -11.81
CA PRO A 119 13.05 21.29 -12.30
C PRO A 119 13.41 20.16 -13.26
N ILE A 120 14.04 20.49 -14.39
CA ILE A 120 14.49 19.49 -15.37
C ILE A 120 15.85 18.91 -14.96
N ALA A 121 16.65 19.66 -14.19
CA ALA A 121 17.95 19.22 -13.71
C ALA A 121 18.27 19.76 -12.32
N GLY A 122 19.10 19.02 -11.58
CA GLY A 122 19.60 19.43 -10.27
C GLY A 122 20.80 20.38 -10.36
N PRO A 123 21.28 20.91 -9.23
CA PRO A 123 22.39 21.87 -9.18
C PRO A 123 23.72 21.34 -9.76
N ASP A 124 23.89 20.02 -9.82
CA ASP A 124 25.08 19.36 -10.39
C ASP A 124 24.91 18.96 -11.86
N GLY A 125 23.81 19.35 -12.51
CA GLY A 125 23.48 19.03 -13.90
C GLY A 125 22.90 17.63 -14.10
N THR A 126 22.59 16.90 -13.03
CA THR A 126 21.85 15.63 -13.11
C THR A 126 20.43 15.90 -13.61
N GLU A 127 19.97 15.21 -14.66
CA GLU A 127 18.59 15.34 -15.14
C GLU A 127 17.58 14.63 -14.21
N LEU A 128 16.46 15.29 -13.94
CA LEU A 128 15.28 14.68 -13.31
C LEU A 128 14.44 14.04 -14.40
N LEU A 129 14.29 12.71 -14.33
CA LEU A 129 13.74 11.89 -15.41
C LEU A 129 14.50 12.11 -16.74
N ASP A 130 14.21 11.31 -17.76
CA ASP A 130 14.63 11.61 -19.13
C ASP A 130 13.50 12.29 -19.92
N GLY A 131 13.79 12.81 -21.12
CA GLY A 131 12.79 13.53 -21.92
C GLY A 131 11.57 12.70 -22.29
N ARG A 132 11.72 11.37 -22.45
CA ARG A 132 10.60 10.48 -22.75
C ARG A 132 9.72 10.29 -21.52
N LEU A 133 10.34 10.10 -20.34
CA LEU A 133 9.63 9.93 -19.08
C LEU A 133 8.92 11.21 -18.65
N ARG A 134 9.51 12.39 -18.89
CA ARG A 134 8.81 13.67 -18.67
C ARG A 134 7.54 13.76 -19.51
N ALA A 135 7.61 13.40 -20.80
CA ALA A 135 6.43 13.37 -21.67
C ALA A 135 5.39 12.31 -21.28
N LEU A 136 5.82 11.22 -20.62
CA LEU A 136 4.92 10.19 -20.11
C LEU A 136 4.15 10.68 -18.87
N TYR A 137 4.84 11.26 -17.89
CA TYR A 137 4.24 11.62 -16.60
C TYR A 137 3.64 13.03 -16.55
N ASP A 138 3.96 13.88 -17.51
CA ASP A 138 3.39 15.21 -17.64
C ASP A 138 3.01 15.48 -19.11
N PRO A 139 2.04 14.72 -19.66
CA PRO A 139 1.67 14.85 -21.06
C PRO A 139 1.03 16.21 -21.39
N ASP A 140 0.33 16.81 -20.41
CA ASP A 140 -0.42 18.05 -20.57
C ASP A 140 0.29 19.29 -19.99
N GLY A 141 1.44 19.13 -19.32
CA GLY A 141 2.16 20.24 -18.69
C GLY A 141 1.50 20.76 -17.41
N GLU A 142 0.73 19.92 -16.73
CA GLU A 142 -0.01 20.24 -15.50
C GLU A 142 0.78 19.91 -14.23
N LEU A 143 1.83 19.08 -14.33
CA LEU A 143 2.65 18.73 -13.18
C LEU A 143 3.35 19.98 -12.61
N ARG A 144 3.39 20.08 -11.28
CA ARG A 144 3.98 21.18 -10.53
C ARG A 144 4.98 20.63 -9.54
N PHE A 145 5.82 21.53 -9.01
CA PHE A 145 6.89 21.18 -8.09
C PHE A 145 6.39 20.43 -6.85
N ASP A 146 5.31 20.94 -6.24
CA ASP A 146 4.68 20.39 -5.04
C ASP A 146 4.06 19.00 -5.26
N HIS A 147 3.53 18.72 -6.46
CA HIS A 147 3.07 17.38 -6.85
C HIS A 147 4.18 16.33 -6.77
N LEU A 148 5.44 16.74 -6.86
CA LEU A 148 6.60 15.84 -6.75
C LEU A 148 7.34 15.95 -5.40
N CYS A 149 6.86 16.74 -4.45
CA CYS A 149 7.34 16.67 -3.07
C CYS A 149 6.84 15.39 -2.40
N ASP A 150 7.70 14.72 -1.65
CA ASP A 150 7.36 13.44 -1.03
C ASP A 150 6.75 13.60 0.37
N ASN A 151 5.73 12.79 0.66
CA ASN A 151 4.99 12.77 1.92
C ASN A 151 5.88 12.51 3.15
N ASN A 152 6.99 11.78 3.00
CA ASN A 152 7.91 11.47 4.10
C ASN A 152 8.65 12.72 4.63
N THR A 153 8.58 13.86 3.93
CA THR A 153 9.34 15.08 4.23
C THR A 153 8.45 16.32 4.28
N GLU A 154 8.95 17.42 4.84
CA GLU A 154 8.33 18.76 4.77
C GLU A 154 8.91 19.56 3.57
N SER A 155 9.25 18.88 2.47
CA SER A 155 10.32 19.16 1.48
C SER A 155 10.37 20.53 0.78
N THR A 156 9.50 21.50 1.11
CA THR A 156 9.57 22.89 0.63
C THR A 156 10.97 23.53 0.72
N ARG A 157 11.84 23.06 1.62
CA ARG A 157 13.22 23.57 1.79
C ARG A 157 14.28 22.88 0.92
N ARG A 158 14.21 21.56 0.71
CA ARG A 158 15.25 20.75 0.04
C ARG A 158 14.87 20.35 -1.38
N GLY A 159 13.57 20.22 -1.63
CA GLY A 159 12.93 19.99 -2.91
C GLY A 159 12.68 18.53 -3.26
N ILE A 160 12.55 18.24 -4.54
CA ILE A 160 12.17 16.90 -5.00
C ILE A 160 13.37 15.97 -4.79
N CYS A 161 13.20 14.91 -4.01
CA CYS A 161 14.20 13.86 -3.90
C CYS A 161 13.96 12.81 -4.98
N ALA A 162 15.01 12.39 -5.67
CA ALA A 162 14.93 11.36 -6.70
C ALA A 162 16.05 10.32 -6.56
N LEU A 163 15.71 9.08 -6.93
CA LEU A 163 16.56 7.91 -6.79
C LEU A 163 17.10 7.45 -8.14
N PRO A 164 18.37 7.01 -8.21
CA PRO A 164 18.96 6.54 -9.46
C PRO A 164 18.43 5.15 -9.84
N PHE A 165 17.94 5.02 -11.06
CA PHE A 165 17.64 3.74 -11.70
C PHE A 165 18.45 3.59 -12.98
N ARG A 166 19.04 2.41 -13.19
CA ARG A 166 19.82 2.09 -14.39
C ARG A 166 18.95 1.36 -15.41
N SER A 167 19.01 1.77 -16.67
CA SER A 167 18.38 1.02 -17.75
C SER A 167 18.96 -0.40 -17.82
N LEU A 168 18.12 -1.40 -18.03
CA LEU A 168 18.55 -2.77 -18.30
C LEU A 168 19.04 -2.94 -19.75
N SER A 169 18.62 -2.06 -20.67
CA SER A 169 19.24 -1.93 -21.98
C SER A 169 20.59 -1.19 -21.84
N GLN A 170 21.63 -1.69 -22.50
CA GLN A 170 23.03 -1.49 -22.12
C GLN A 170 23.50 -0.04 -21.85
N GLY A 171 24.33 0.12 -20.81
CA GLY A 171 25.40 1.14 -20.73
C GLY A 171 24.99 2.58 -20.40
N GLY A 172 23.70 2.83 -20.11
CA GLY A 172 23.18 4.17 -19.82
C GLY A 172 23.63 4.73 -18.46
N LYS A 173 23.70 6.07 -18.38
CA LYS A 173 23.75 6.79 -17.10
C LYS A 173 22.48 6.48 -16.28
N PRO A 174 22.53 6.52 -14.95
CA PRO A 174 21.32 6.42 -14.14
C PRO A 174 20.34 7.53 -14.51
N VAL A 175 19.05 7.19 -14.53
CA VAL A 175 17.93 8.12 -14.62
C VAL A 175 17.35 8.29 -13.22
N TYR A 176 17.06 9.52 -12.82
CA TYR A 176 16.60 9.83 -11.47
C TYR A 176 15.07 9.95 -11.45
N PHE A 177 14.42 9.08 -10.68
CA PHE A 177 12.96 9.04 -10.51
C PHE A 177 12.57 9.68 -9.17
N PRO A 178 11.64 10.66 -9.14
CA PRO A 178 11.14 11.24 -7.90
C PRO A 178 10.59 10.17 -6.94
N VAL A 179 10.93 10.25 -5.65
CA VAL A 179 10.42 9.32 -4.62
C VAL A 179 8.89 9.40 -4.52
N SER A 180 8.34 10.60 -4.57
CA SER A 180 6.89 10.86 -4.63
C SER A 180 6.21 10.14 -5.79
N LEU A 181 6.80 10.18 -6.99
CA LEU A 181 6.30 9.49 -8.17
C LEU A 181 6.32 7.97 -7.98
N LEU A 182 7.40 7.44 -7.42
CA LEU A 182 7.51 6.02 -7.10
C LEU A 182 6.47 5.57 -6.07
N ASN A 183 6.20 6.39 -5.06
CA ASN A 183 5.25 6.09 -3.99
C ASN A 183 3.79 6.26 -4.42
N ASN A 184 3.49 7.23 -5.29
CA ASN A 184 2.15 7.43 -5.84
C ASN A 184 1.80 6.37 -6.89
N LEU A 185 2.65 6.16 -7.90
CA LEU A 185 2.27 5.38 -9.08
C LEU A 185 2.63 3.90 -8.99
N TYR A 186 3.82 3.59 -8.48
CA TYR A 186 4.38 2.24 -8.58
C TYR A 186 4.17 1.41 -7.32
N VAL A 187 4.07 2.05 -6.16
CA VAL A 187 3.95 1.40 -4.84
C VAL A 187 4.90 0.20 -4.71
N SER A 188 4.44 -0.97 -4.27
CA SER A 188 5.28 -2.16 -4.13
C SER A 188 5.58 -2.89 -5.45
N ASN A 189 5.04 -2.45 -6.59
CA ASN A 189 5.18 -3.18 -7.84
C ASN A 189 6.61 -3.20 -8.38
N GLY A 190 7.05 -4.40 -8.78
CA GLY A 190 8.40 -4.63 -9.29
C GLY A 190 9.47 -4.61 -8.22
N MET A 191 9.12 -4.72 -6.93
CA MET A 191 10.07 -4.97 -5.87
C MET A 191 10.32 -6.48 -5.71
N ALA A 192 11.53 -6.85 -5.34
CA ALA A 192 11.87 -8.23 -4.99
C ALA A 192 13.05 -8.30 -4.02
N ALA A 193 13.17 -9.42 -3.31
CA ALA A 193 14.41 -9.89 -2.71
C ALA A 193 14.66 -11.36 -3.07
N GLY A 194 15.93 -11.74 -3.18
CA GLY A 194 16.29 -13.10 -3.60
C GLY A 194 17.69 -13.53 -3.20
N ASN A 195 17.97 -14.81 -3.41
CA ASN A 195 19.28 -15.40 -3.11
C ASN A 195 20.37 -14.94 -4.08
N SER A 196 19.99 -14.57 -5.30
CA SER A 196 20.86 -14.07 -6.37
C SER A 196 20.24 -12.86 -7.08
N PRO A 197 21.04 -12.06 -7.80
CA PRO A 197 20.52 -10.95 -8.60
C PRO A 197 19.51 -11.39 -9.67
N THR A 198 19.77 -12.50 -10.36
CA THR A 198 18.91 -12.99 -11.45
C THR A 198 17.60 -13.57 -10.93
N GLU A 199 17.62 -14.31 -9.82
CA GLU A 199 16.40 -14.78 -9.14
C GLU A 199 15.50 -13.60 -8.76
N CYS A 200 16.10 -12.58 -8.13
CA CYS A 200 15.40 -11.39 -7.67
C CYS A 200 14.83 -10.57 -8.83
N CYS A 201 15.64 -10.26 -9.85
CA CYS A 201 15.19 -9.49 -11.00
C CYS A 201 14.12 -10.22 -11.82
N ALA A 202 14.23 -11.55 -11.98
CA ALA A 202 13.21 -12.35 -12.66
C ALA A 202 11.88 -12.31 -11.90
N GLN A 203 11.91 -12.40 -10.56
CA GLN A 203 10.71 -12.28 -9.73
C GLN A 203 10.06 -10.89 -9.87
N ALA A 204 10.84 -9.82 -9.82
CA ALA A 204 10.34 -8.45 -9.98
C ALA A 204 9.67 -8.23 -11.35
N ILE A 205 10.28 -8.70 -12.45
CA ILE A 205 9.68 -8.56 -13.79
C ILE A 205 8.46 -9.47 -13.95
N ALA A 206 8.47 -10.68 -13.37
CA ALA A 206 7.30 -11.56 -13.39
C ALA A 206 6.10 -10.89 -12.71
N GLU A 207 6.30 -10.21 -11.57
CA GLU A 207 5.24 -9.45 -10.89
C GLU A 207 4.71 -8.28 -11.74
N ILE A 208 5.59 -7.53 -12.41
CA ILE A 208 5.19 -6.49 -13.36
C ILE A 208 4.28 -7.07 -14.45
N VAL A 209 4.70 -8.19 -15.05
CA VAL A 209 3.93 -8.87 -16.10
C VAL A 209 2.59 -9.38 -15.56
N GLU A 210 2.57 -9.95 -14.36
CA GLU A 210 1.35 -10.42 -13.70
C GLU A 210 0.30 -9.31 -13.60
N ARG A 211 0.69 -8.15 -13.06
CA ARG A 211 -0.21 -7.02 -12.82
C ARG A 211 -0.61 -6.30 -14.10
N TYR A 212 0.32 -6.13 -15.04
CA TYR A 212 0.02 -5.59 -16.36
C TYR A 212 -1.05 -6.42 -17.09
N VAL A 213 -0.86 -7.73 -17.12
CA VAL A 213 -1.79 -8.65 -17.80
C VAL A 213 -3.10 -8.79 -17.04
N LYS A 214 -3.08 -8.81 -15.70
CA LYS A 214 -4.27 -8.73 -14.84
C LYS A 214 -5.13 -7.53 -15.21
N ASN A 215 -4.55 -6.34 -15.29
CA ASN A 215 -5.28 -5.11 -15.62
C ASN A 215 -5.86 -5.16 -17.04
N ILE A 216 -5.12 -5.70 -18.03
CA ILE A 216 -5.65 -5.90 -19.39
C ILE A 216 -6.86 -6.84 -19.40
N ILE A 217 -6.75 -7.98 -18.69
CA ILE A 217 -7.79 -9.01 -18.66
C ILE A 217 -9.06 -8.48 -18.00
N ILE A 218 -8.93 -7.80 -16.86
CA ILE A 218 -10.06 -7.26 -16.11
C ILE A 218 -10.71 -6.10 -16.87
N SER A 219 -9.93 -5.07 -17.23
CA SER A 219 -10.47 -3.85 -17.87
C SER A 219 -11.16 -4.12 -19.22
N LYS A 220 -10.72 -5.14 -19.97
CA LYS A 220 -11.34 -5.53 -21.24
C LYS A 220 -12.36 -6.66 -21.08
N GLY A 221 -12.54 -7.17 -19.86
CA GLY A 221 -13.44 -8.28 -19.57
C GLY A 221 -13.15 -9.52 -20.43
N VAL A 222 -11.87 -9.86 -20.59
CA VAL A 222 -11.39 -10.90 -21.52
C VAL A 222 -11.88 -12.28 -21.09
N SER A 223 -12.47 -13.04 -22.01
CA SER A 223 -12.81 -14.46 -21.80
C SER A 223 -11.59 -15.33 -22.08
N LEU A 224 -10.99 -15.89 -21.02
CA LEU A 224 -9.79 -16.71 -21.11
C LEU A 224 -10.12 -18.20 -21.36
N PRO A 225 -9.28 -18.93 -22.13
CA PRO A 225 -9.41 -20.37 -22.28
C PRO A 225 -9.10 -21.11 -20.97
N ASN A 226 -9.82 -22.21 -20.72
CA ASN A 226 -9.54 -23.06 -19.56
C ASN A 226 -8.22 -23.79 -19.74
N VAL A 227 -7.44 -23.93 -18.66
CA VAL A 227 -6.42 -24.96 -18.57
C VAL A 227 -7.13 -26.32 -18.55
N PRO A 228 -6.82 -27.25 -19.48
CA PRO A 228 -7.51 -28.53 -19.54
C PRO A 228 -7.39 -29.31 -18.23
N GLU A 229 -8.47 -29.96 -17.80
CA GLU A 229 -8.49 -30.77 -16.56
C GLU A 229 -7.42 -31.86 -16.56
N ALA A 230 -7.13 -32.45 -17.73
CA ALA A 230 -6.06 -33.43 -17.88
C ALA A 230 -4.65 -32.86 -17.60
N VAL A 231 -4.45 -31.54 -17.72
CA VAL A 231 -3.20 -30.87 -17.32
C VAL A 231 -3.17 -30.68 -15.80
N LEU A 232 -4.26 -30.21 -15.20
CA LEU A 232 -4.37 -30.02 -13.75
C LEU A 232 -4.19 -31.34 -12.98
N LYS A 233 -4.81 -32.43 -13.47
CA LYS A 233 -4.73 -33.77 -12.86
C LYS A 233 -3.34 -34.40 -12.89
N LYS A 234 -2.41 -33.90 -13.70
CA LYS A 234 -1.00 -34.36 -13.68
C LYS A 234 -0.27 -33.92 -12.42
N ASN A 235 -0.78 -32.90 -11.72
CA ASN A 235 -0.22 -32.41 -10.48
C ASN A 235 -1.23 -32.64 -9.33
N PRO A 236 -1.06 -33.72 -8.53
CA PRO A 236 -1.98 -34.04 -7.44
C PRO A 236 -2.10 -32.93 -6.39
N ARG A 237 -1.07 -32.10 -6.21
CA ARG A 237 -1.12 -30.97 -5.26
C ARG A 237 -2.11 -29.91 -5.71
N LEU A 238 -2.03 -29.50 -6.98
CA LEU A 238 -2.98 -28.53 -7.55
C LEU A 238 -4.41 -29.08 -7.53
N SER A 239 -4.57 -30.39 -7.80
CA SER A 239 -5.86 -31.05 -7.72
C SER A 239 -6.43 -31.02 -6.30
N GLY A 240 -5.61 -31.30 -5.27
CA GLY A 240 -6.05 -31.26 -3.87
C GLY A 240 -6.51 -29.88 -3.41
N ILE A 241 -5.90 -28.79 -3.90
CA ILE A 241 -6.37 -27.42 -3.62
C ILE A 241 -7.75 -27.19 -4.24
N LEU A 242 -7.94 -27.57 -5.51
CA LEU A 242 -9.21 -27.42 -6.22
C LEU A 242 -10.32 -28.27 -5.60
N ASP A 243 -10.01 -29.51 -5.21
CA ASP A 243 -10.95 -30.41 -4.52
C ASP A 243 -11.39 -29.81 -3.18
N THR A 244 -10.46 -29.25 -2.40
CA THR A 244 -10.77 -28.59 -1.13
C THR A 244 -11.72 -27.40 -1.32
N LEU A 245 -11.48 -26.58 -2.35
CA LEU A 245 -12.35 -25.45 -2.70
C LEU A 245 -13.74 -25.93 -3.15
N ALA A 246 -13.79 -26.98 -3.97
CA ALA A 246 -15.04 -27.59 -4.43
C ALA A 246 -15.87 -28.17 -3.27
N ASP A 247 -15.23 -28.86 -2.33
CA ASP A 247 -15.86 -29.40 -1.13
C ASP A 247 -16.47 -28.31 -0.23
N HIS A 248 -15.96 -27.07 -0.31
CA HIS A 248 -16.49 -25.89 0.38
C HIS A 248 -17.50 -25.08 -0.45
N GLY A 249 -17.93 -25.59 -1.61
CA GLY A 249 -18.97 -24.99 -2.45
C GLY A 249 -18.48 -23.91 -3.43
N PHE A 250 -17.16 -23.78 -3.61
CA PHE A 250 -16.57 -22.87 -4.59
C PHE A 250 -16.31 -23.57 -5.92
N ILE A 251 -16.62 -22.91 -7.02
CA ILE A 251 -16.24 -23.37 -8.37
C ILE A 251 -15.03 -22.58 -8.82
N VAL A 252 -13.89 -23.25 -9.03
CA VAL A 252 -12.67 -22.61 -9.53
C VAL A 252 -12.37 -23.07 -10.95
N ARG A 253 -12.22 -22.10 -11.86
CA ARG A 253 -11.75 -22.31 -13.23
C ARG A 253 -10.34 -21.77 -13.36
N VAL A 254 -9.36 -22.66 -13.54
CA VAL A 254 -7.99 -22.25 -13.89
C VAL A 254 -7.95 -21.91 -15.37
N LYS A 255 -7.52 -20.70 -15.67
CA LYS A 255 -7.52 -20.05 -16.99
C LYS A 255 -6.10 -19.74 -17.43
N ASP A 256 -5.84 -19.95 -18.71
CA ASP A 256 -4.61 -19.51 -19.35
C ASP A 256 -4.71 -18.00 -19.65
N GLY A 257 -3.97 -17.21 -18.90
CA GLY A 257 -3.91 -15.75 -19.00
C GLY A 257 -2.82 -15.26 -19.97
N SER A 258 -2.24 -16.13 -20.79
CA SER A 258 -1.12 -15.77 -21.66
C SER A 258 -1.45 -14.85 -22.82
N LEU A 259 -2.74 -14.58 -23.06
CA LEU A 259 -3.23 -13.80 -24.19
C LEU A 259 -2.71 -14.33 -25.54
N GLY A 260 -2.81 -15.65 -25.73
CA GLY A 260 -2.34 -16.34 -26.92
C GLY A 260 -0.84 -16.67 -26.91
N GLY A 261 -0.29 -17.02 -25.74
CA GLY A 261 1.11 -17.41 -25.58
C GLY A 261 2.11 -16.26 -25.48
N ARG A 262 1.62 -15.01 -25.34
CA ARG A 262 2.45 -13.80 -25.26
C ARG A 262 3.05 -13.62 -23.87
N PHE A 263 2.26 -13.87 -22.82
CA PHE A 263 2.66 -13.62 -21.44
C PHE A 263 2.66 -14.90 -20.59
N PRO A 264 3.59 -15.07 -19.64
CA PRO A 264 3.64 -16.23 -18.77
C PRO A 264 2.70 -16.09 -17.55
N VAL A 265 1.39 -15.91 -17.78
CA VAL A 265 0.38 -15.58 -16.75
C VAL A 265 -0.76 -16.60 -16.70
N ILE A 266 -1.14 -16.98 -15.48
CA ILE A 266 -2.34 -17.77 -15.17
C ILE A 266 -3.35 -16.90 -14.41
N CYS A 267 -4.63 -17.18 -14.62
CA CYS A 267 -5.74 -16.61 -13.87
C CYS A 267 -6.57 -17.75 -13.26
N ALA A 268 -7.02 -17.61 -12.01
CA ALA A 268 -8.00 -18.50 -11.41
C ALA A 268 -9.28 -17.71 -11.12
N LEU A 269 -10.39 -18.10 -11.74
CA LEU A 269 -11.70 -17.52 -11.50
C LEU A 269 -12.46 -18.39 -10.50
N LEU A 270 -12.72 -17.86 -9.31
CA LEU A 270 -13.55 -18.46 -8.29
C LEU A 270 -14.97 -17.88 -8.37
N ALA A 271 -15.97 -18.76 -8.30
CA ALA A 271 -17.37 -18.39 -8.11
C ALA A 271 -17.91 -19.08 -6.84
N ASP A 272 -18.52 -18.29 -5.95
CA ASP A 272 -19.26 -18.82 -4.80
C ASP A 272 -20.70 -19.12 -5.21
N THR A 273 -21.07 -20.40 -5.16
CA THR A 273 -22.43 -20.85 -5.50
C THR A 273 -23.48 -20.44 -4.45
N ALA A 274 -23.06 -20.06 -3.24
CA ALA A 274 -23.95 -19.63 -2.17
C ALA A 274 -24.27 -18.12 -2.24
N SER A 275 -23.25 -17.27 -2.40
CA SER A 275 -23.44 -15.80 -2.43
C SER A 275 -23.63 -15.24 -3.84
N GLY A 276 -23.20 -15.96 -4.88
CA GLY A 276 -23.09 -15.43 -6.24
C GLY A 276 -21.89 -14.52 -6.46
N GLY A 277 -21.04 -14.35 -5.44
CA GLY A 277 -19.81 -13.57 -5.50
C GLY A 277 -18.73 -14.22 -6.36
N THR A 278 -17.83 -13.40 -6.90
CA THR A 278 -16.73 -13.85 -7.76
C THR A 278 -15.41 -13.23 -7.36
N TYR A 279 -14.34 -13.99 -7.53
CA TYR A 279 -12.98 -13.55 -7.24
C TYR A 279 -12.02 -14.05 -8.32
N ALA A 280 -11.02 -13.24 -8.66
CA ALA A 280 -9.98 -13.59 -9.63
C ALA A 280 -8.60 -13.41 -9.00
N ALA A 281 -7.84 -14.51 -8.93
CA ALA A 281 -6.41 -14.48 -8.62
C ALA A 281 -5.59 -14.57 -9.90
N PHE A 282 -4.39 -13.99 -9.88
CA PHE A 282 -3.44 -14.03 -10.98
C PHE A 282 -2.08 -14.50 -10.47
N GLY A 283 -1.28 -15.08 -11.35
CA GLY A 283 0.08 -15.51 -11.04
C GLY A 283 0.93 -15.58 -12.28
N ALA A 284 2.16 -15.06 -12.20
CA ALA A 284 3.12 -15.15 -13.30
C ALA A 284 4.34 -16.03 -12.96
N SER A 285 4.79 -16.81 -13.94
CA SER A 285 6.08 -17.50 -13.92
C SER A 285 6.43 -18.04 -15.31
N CYS A 286 7.71 -17.95 -15.71
CA CYS A 286 8.16 -18.62 -16.94
C CYS A 286 7.88 -20.13 -16.93
N ARG A 287 7.75 -20.77 -15.75
CA ARG A 287 7.35 -22.17 -15.62
C ARG A 287 5.84 -22.28 -15.44
N PHE A 288 5.17 -22.93 -16.39
CA PHE A 288 3.70 -23.03 -16.44
C PHE A 288 3.07 -23.57 -15.16
N GLU A 289 3.57 -24.69 -14.62
CA GLU A 289 3.03 -25.26 -13.38
C GLU A 289 3.25 -24.35 -12.16
N THR A 290 4.41 -23.68 -12.08
CA THR A 290 4.71 -22.71 -11.03
C THR A 290 3.79 -21.50 -11.12
N ALA A 291 3.40 -21.05 -12.32
CA ALA A 291 2.43 -19.99 -12.48
C ALA A 291 1.06 -20.40 -11.91
N ILE A 292 0.59 -21.63 -12.19
CA ILE A 292 -0.67 -22.14 -11.62
C ILE A 292 -0.59 -22.24 -10.09
N GLU A 293 0.51 -22.77 -9.56
CA GLU A 293 0.74 -22.86 -8.11
C GLU A 293 0.69 -21.48 -7.44
N ARG A 294 1.38 -20.49 -8.00
CA ARG A 294 1.36 -19.10 -7.50
C ARG A 294 -0.04 -18.52 -7.54
N THR A 295 -0.79 -18.73 -8.62
CA THR A 295 -2.17 -18.23 -8.72
C THR A 295 -3.11 -18.86 -7.68
N LEU A 296 -3.02 -20.17 -7.45
CA LEU A 296 -3.90 -20.86 -6.49
C LEU A 296 -3.52 -20.56 -5.03
N THR A 297 -2.22 -20.40 -4.74
CA THR A 297 -1.77 -20.00 -3.41
C THR A 297 -2.09 -18.53 -3.10
N GLU A 298 -2.08 -17.66 -4.12
CA GLU A 298 -2.56 -16.27 -4.00
C GLU A 298 -4.04 -16.21 -3.64
N LEU A 299 -4.87 -17.03 -4.31
CA LEU A 299 -6.32 -17.09 -4.06
C LEU A 299 -6.67 -17.36 -2.58
N LEU A 300 -5.77 -18.02 -1.85
CA LEU A 300 -5.96 -18.47 -0.47
C LEU A 300 -5.07 -17.75 0.55
N GLN A 301 -4.24 -16.79 0.11
CA GLN A 301 -3.27 -16.14 0.99
C GLN A 301 -3.98 -15.31 2.07
N GLY A 302 -3.69 -15.60 3.35
CA GLY A 302 -4.21 -14.83 4.49
C GLY A 302 -5.71 -15.01 4.73
N ARG A 303 -6.37 -15.90 3.98
CA ARG A 303 -7.82 -16.10 3.96
C ARG A 303 -8.16 -17.48 4.49
N ASN A 304 -9.13 -17.54 5.39
CA ASN A 304 -9.86 -18.79 5.61
C ASN A 304 -10.92 -18.95 4.50
N LEU A 305 -11.42 -20.17 4.31
CA LEU A 305 -12.36 -20.45 3.21
C LEU A 305 -13.67 -19.65 3.36
N ASP A 306 -14.12 -19.38 4.59
CA ASP A 306 -15.34 -18.61 4.82
C ASP A 306 -15.20 -17.12 4.44
N SER A 307 -13.99 -16.56 4.53
CA SER A 307 -13.70 -15.18 4.14
C SER A 307 -13.80 -14.95 2.63
N LEU A 308 -13.85 -16.01 1.82
CA LEU A 308 -14.01 -15.93 0.37
C LEU A 308 -15.48 -15.72 -0.07
N ARG A 309 -16.43 -15.61 0.85
CA ARG A 309 -17.86 -15.49 0.53
C ARG A 309 -18.34 -14.05 0.31
N HIS A 310 -17.51 -13.06 0.61
CA HIS A 310 -17.91 -11.64 0.68
C HIS A 310 -17.58 -10.82 -0.57
N PHE A 311 -17.23 -11.44 -1.68
CA PHE A 311 -16.91 -10.73 -2.93
C PHE A 311 -18.15 -10.34 -3.74
N HIS A 312 -17.96 -9.33 -4.60
CA HIS A 312 -19.01 -8.84 -5.50
C HIS A 312 -19.43 -9.87 -6.56
N PRO A 313 -20.72 -9.89 -6.94
CA PRO A 313 -21.15 -10.60 -8.13
C PRO A 313 -20.56 -9.94 -9.40
N PRO A 314 -20.45 -10.69 -10.51
CA PRO A 314 -19.95 -10.14 -11.76
C PRO A 314 -20.89 -9.06 -12.33
N SER A 315 -20.30 -8.02 -12.89
CA SER A 315 -20.97 -6.85 -13.45
C SER A 315 -21.23 -6.99 -14.95
N HIS A 316 -22.33 -6.40 -15.42
CA HIS A 316 -22.59 -6.19 -16.84
C HIS A 316 -21.95 -4.90 -17.37
N ASP A 317 -21.61 -3.97 -16.47
CA ASP A 317 -21.02 -2.70 -16.82
C ASP A 317 -19.50 -2.83 -16.95
N LEU A 318 -19.03 -2.96 -18.19
CA LEU A 318 -17.61 -3.02 -18.48
C LEU A 318 -16.90 -1.69 -18.20
N SER A 319 -17.59 -0.55 -18.27
CA SER A 319 -16.96 0.74 -17.96
C SER A 319 -16.62 0.85 -16.47
N ALA A 320 -17.53 0.44 -15.58
CA ALA A 320 -17.24 0.36 -14.15
C ALA A 320 -16.13 -0.66 -13.82
N VAL A 321 -16.03 -1.76 -14.56
CA VAL A 321 -14.95 -2.76 -14.39
C VAL A 321 -13.60 -2.24 -14.88
N ALA A 322 -13.60 -1.42 -15.94
CA ALA A 322 -12.41 -0.81 -16.54
C ALA A 322 -11.95 0.45 -15.81
N ASP A 323 -12.76 0.97 -14.89
CA ASP A 323 -12.46 2.17 -14.13
C ASP A 323 -11.15 2.01 -13.33
N PRO A 324 -10.26 3.01 -13.30
CA PRO A 324 -9.01 2.93 -12.57
C PRO A 324 -9.18 2.60 -11.08
N PHE A 325 -10.18 3.17 -10.40
CA PHE A 325 -10.43 2.88 -8.99
C PHE A 325 -10.81 1.41 -8.77
N ASN A 326 -11.46 0.78 -9.75
CA ASN A 326 -11.74 -0.65 -9.70
C ASN A 326 -10.45 -1.49 -9.85
N LEU A 327 -9.55 -1.09 -10.77
CA LEU A 327 -8.27 -1.77 -10.96
C LEU A 327 -7.35 -1.60 -9.73
N GLU A 328 -7.38 -0.43 -9.09
CA GLU A 328 -6.71 -0.17 -7.82
C GLU A 328 -7.26 -1.04 -6.70
N SER A 329 -8.59 -1.16 -6.59
CA SER A 329 -9.24 -2.06 -5.61
C SER A 329 -8.82 -3.52 -5.83
N HIS A 330 -8.65 -3.92 -7.09
CA HIS A 330 -8.08 -5.21 -7.45
C HIS A 330 -6.62 -5.38 -7.00
N PHE A 331 -5.83 -4.31 -6.99
CA PHE A 331 -4.44 -4.34 -6.51
C PHE A 331 -4.36 -4.40 -4.98
N VAL A 332 -5.16 -3.60 -4.28
CA VAL A 332 -5.11 -3.45 -2.81
C VAL A 332 -5.60 -4.73 -2.12
N ASP A 333 -6.86 -5.12 -2.36
CA ASP A 333 -7.50 -6.21 -1.62
C ASP A 333 -8.12 -7.30 -2.52
N SER A 334 -8.00 -7.13 -3.83
CA SER A 334 -8.62 -7.98 -4.85
C SER A 334 -10.16 -8.08 -4.77
N ASP A 335 -10.80 -7.03 -4.25
CA ASP A 335 -12.27 -6.92 -4.09
C ASP A 335 -12.91 -6.06 -5.20
N GLY A 336 -12.23 -5.88 -6.33
CA GLY A 336 -12.81 -5.15 -7.45
C GLY A 336 -13.88 -5.96 -8.19
N LEU A 337 -14.71 -5.26 -8.95
CA LEU A 337 -15.69 -5.82 -9.88
C LEU A 337 -15.01 -6.62 -11.00
N LEU A 338 -15.64 -7.73 -11.39
CA LEU A 338 -15.29 -8.55 -12.55
C LEU A 338 -16.43 -8.52 -13.56
N ALA A 339 -16.12 -8.58 -14.85
CA ALA A 339 -17.16 -8.56 -15.90
C ALA A 339 -17.73 -9.95 -16.19
N TRP A 340 -19.03 -10.04 -16.46
CA TRP A 340 -19.68 -11.29 -16.94
C TRP A 340 -19.01 -11.88 -18.19
N SER A 341 -18.43 -11.03 -19.04
CA SER A 341 -17.73 -11.46 -20.25
C SER A 341 -16.54 -12.39 -19.97
N MET A 342 -15.91 -12.29 -18.79
CA MET A 342 -14.81 -13.17 -18.38
C MET A 342 -15.25 -14.63 -18.16
N PHE A 343 -16.56 -14.85 -18.00
CA PHE A 343 -17.16 -16.16 -17.68
C PHE A 343 -17.78 -16.86 -18.90
N ARG A 344 -17.64 -16.32 -20.12
CA ARG A 344 -18.17 -16.93 -21.35
C ARG A 344 -17.59 -18.33 -21.60
N ASP A 345 -18.38 -19.19 -22.23
CA ASP A 345 -17.93 -20.52 -22.66
C ASP A 345 -16.90 -20.44 -23.81
N LYS A 346 -17.11 -19.50 -24.74
CA LYS A 346 -16.17 -19.24 -25.82
C LYS A 346 -15.09 -18.28 -25.33
N ALA A 347 -13.84 -18.74 -25.36
CA ALA A 347 -12.67 -17.92 -25.10
C ALA A 347 -12.31 -17.02 -26.29
N ASP A 348 -11.72 -15.87 -25.99
CA ASP A 348 -11.24 -14.91 -26.99
C ASP A 348 -9.87 -15.34 -27.57
N PHE A 349 -9.17 -16.24 -26.87
CA PHE A 349 -7.89 -16.82 -27.25
C PHE A 349 -7.94 -18.35 -27.23
N SER A 350 -7.03 -18.98 -27.97
CA SER A 350 -6.75 -20.40 -27.87
C SER A 350 -5.85 -20.68 -26.66
N PHE A 351 -6.07 -21.81 -25.99
CA PHE A 351 -5.16 -22.31 -24.96
C PHE A 351 -3.75 -22.49 -25.54
N SER A 352 -2.74 -21.93 -24.88
CA SER A 352 -1.36 -21.86 -25.33
C SER A 352 -0.40 -22.09 -24.15
N PRO A 353 -0.25 -23.35 -23.69
CA PRO A 353 0.68 -23.65 -22.61
C PRO A 353 2.11 -23.33 -23.08
N TRP A 354 2.85 -22.61 -22.25
CA TRP A 354 4.25 -22.32 -22.51
C TRP A 354 5.16 -23.30 -21.78
N GLU A 355 6.32 -23.55 -22.35
CA GLU A 355 7.36 -24.33 -21.71
C GLU A 355 8.59 -23.47 -21.44
N PHE A 356 9.23 -23.73 -20.31
CA PHE A 356 10.51 -23.12 -19.94
C PHE A 356 11.32 -24.10 -19.12
N HIS A 357 12.56 -24.31 -19.56
CA HIS A 357 13.60 -25.02 -18.84
C HIS A 357 14.85 -24.16 -18.89
N GLY A 358 15.36 -23.76 -17.73
CA GLY A 358 16.49 -22.85 -17.67
C GLY A 358 16.79 -22.40 -16.25
N SER A 359 17.92 -21.71 -16.14
CA SER A 359 18.37 -21.04 -14.92
C SER A 359 17.56 -19.76 -14.66
N THR A 360 17.72 -19.16 -13.49
CA THR A 360 17.17 -17.83 -13.19
C THR A 360 17.73 -16.74 -14.11
N GLU A 361 18.96 -16.92 -14.63
CA GLU A 361 19.55 -16.04 -15.63
C GLU A 361 18.78 -16.11 -16.97
N ASP A 362 18.39 -17.31 -17.39
CA ASP A 362 17.58 -17.50 -18.61
C ASP A 362 16.16 -16.94 -18.43
N GLU A 363 15.59 -17.06 -17.22
CA GLU A 363 14.30 -16.44 -16.88
C GLU A 363 14.37 -14.93 -16.96
N PHE A 364 15.38 -14.34 -16.34
CA PHE A 364 15.60 -12.89 -16.36
C PHE A 364 15.76 -12.37 -17.80
N LYS A 365 16.55 -13.05 -18.63
CA LYS A 365 16.70 -12.70 -20.06
C LYS A 365 15.38 -12.81 -20.82
N ARG A 366 14.62 -13.89 -20.62
CA ARG A 366 13.34 -14.12 -21.30
C ARG A 366 12.30 -13.06 -20.94
N LEU A 367 12.19 -12.72 -19.65
CA LEU A 367 11.24 -11.72 -19.16
C LEU A 367 11.63 -10.30 -19.59
N THR A 368 12.92 -9.98 -19.58
CA THR A 368 13.42 -8.70 -20.10
C THR A 368 13.09 -8.55 -21.58
N ALA A 369 13.41 -9.56 -22.39
CA ALA A 369 13.13 -9.55 -23.82
C ALA A 369 11.63 -9.47 -24.13
N LEU A 370 10.78 -10.03 -23.27
CA LEU A 370 9.32 -9.92 -23.38
C LEU A 370 8.87 -8.47 -23.24
N ILE A 371 9.32 -7.75 -22.21
CA ILE A 371 8.95 -6.34 -22.01
C ILE A 371 9.48 -5.47 -23.15
N GLU A 372 10.70 -5.72 -23.62
CA GLU A 372 11.27 -5.01 -24.77
C GLU A 372 10.48 -5.27 -26.06
N ALA A 373 10.01 -6.50 -26.28
CA ALA A 373 9.17 -6.85 -27.43
C ALA A 373 7.79 -6.17 -27.39
N GLU A 374 7.28 -5.86 -26.20
CA GLU A 374 6.07 -5.05 -25.99
C GLU A 374 6.36 -3.53 -26.10
N GLY A 375 7.58 -3.13 -26.44
CA GLY A 375 8.00 -1.73 -26.59
C GLY A 375 8.34 -1.03 -25.26
N GLY A 376 8.34 -1.76 -24.15
CA GLY A 376 8.67 -1.25 -22.83
C GLY A 376 10.17 -1.05 -22.63
N SER A 377 10.54 -0.28 -21.61
CA SER A 377 11.93 -0.17 -21.14
C SER A 377 11.98 -0.44 -19.65
N LEU A 378 13.02 -1.14 -19.21
CA LEU A 378 13.17 -1.53 -17.83
C LEU A 378 14.28 -0.72 -17.16
N TYR A 379 13.98 -0.19 -15.98
CA TYR A 379 14.89 0.59 -15.14
C TYR A 379 15.02 -0.09 -13.78
N ARG A 380 16.23 -0.31 -13.28
CA ARG A 380 16.49 -1.03 -12.03
C ARG A 380 17.27 -0.18 -11.03
N ALA A 381 16.80 -0.18 -9.79
CA ALA A 381 17.57 0.17 -8.60
C ALA A 381 17.92 -1.10 -7.82
N GLU A 382 19.13 -1.17 -7.28
CA GLU A 382 19.65 -2.34 -6.55
C GLU A 382 19.95 -1.97 -5.11
N TYR A 383 19.65 -2.88 -4.18
CA TYR A 383 19.82 -2.67 -2.76
C TYR A 383 20.46 -3.91 -2.12
N CYS A 384 21.65 -3.73 -1.54
CA CYS A 384 22.44 -4.81 -0.93
C CYS A 384 22.85 -4.52 0.53
N HIS A 385 22.43 -3.37 1.07
CA HIS A 385 22.92 -2.84 2.34
C HIS A 385 22.52 -3.67 3.57
N CYS A 386 21.48 -4.51 3.47
CA CYS A 386 21.08 -5.47 4.50
C CYS A 386 21.60 -6.90 4.25
N GLY A 387 22.47 -7.12 3.25
CA GLY A 387 23.16 -8.40 3.01
C GLY A 387 22.38 -9.45 2.21
N LEU A 388 21.08 -9.22 1.95
CA LEU A 388 20.32 -9.94 0.93
C LEU A 388 20.21 -9.05 -0.32
N TYR A 389 20.22 -9.63 -1.51
CA TYR A 389 20.01 -8.84 -2.72
C TYR A 389 18.53 -8.49 -2.84
N SER A 390 18.24 -7.21 -2.99
CA SER A 390 16.91 -6.69 -3.35
C SER A 390 17.02 -5.76 -4.54
N CYS A 391 15.94 -5.65 -5.31
CA CYS A 391 15.84 -4.69 -6.38
C CYS A 391 14.45 -4.08 -6.45
N ARG A 392 14.36 -2.91 -7.10
CA ARG A 392 13.11 -2.36 -7.62
C ARG A 392 13.27 -2.15 -9.11
N ILE A 393 12.36 -2.70 -9.90
CA ILE A 393 12.33 -2.58 -11.36
C ILE A 393 11.08 -1.82 -11.78
N LEU A 394 11.26 -0.87 -12.69
CA LEU A 394 10.20 -0.08 -13.29
C LEU A 394 10.15 -0.39 -14.78
N ALA A 395 8.95 -0.59 -15.29
CA ALA A 395 8.60 -0.57 -16.71
C ALA A 395 7.57 0.54 -16.95
N PRO A 396 8.00 1.79 -17.19
CA PRO A 396 7.08 2.92 -17.39
C PRO A 396 6.14 2.69 -18.57
N GLY A 397 4.85 2.94 -18.36
CA GLY A 397 3.73 2.61 -19.25
C GLY A 397 3.18 1.18 -19.08
N MET A 398 3.71 0.39 -18.15
CA MET A 398 3.31 -1.00 -17.91
C MET A 398 3.20 -1.39 -16.43
N SER A 399 3.97 -0.75 -15.54
CA SER A 399 4.12 -1.19 -14.13
C SER A 399 3.59 -0.18 -13.11
N GLU A 400 3.10 0.97 -13.58
CA GLU A 400 2.24 1.85 -12.81
C GLU A 400 0.98 1.08 -12.37
N ILE A 401 0.62 1.24 -11.10
CA ILE A 401 -0.58 0.70 -10.49
C ILE A 401 -1.69 1.75 -10.52
N TYR A 402 -1.33 2.99 -10.20
CA TYR A 402 -2.24 4.13 -10.18
C TYR A 402 -2.12 4.94 -11.48
N PRO A 403 -3.19 5.63 -11.90
CA PRO A 403 -3.15 6.59 -13.00
C PRO A 403 -2.09 7.66 -12.80
N ILE A 404 -1.51 8.15 -13.90
CA ILE A 404 -0.53 9.25 -13.85
C ILE A 404 -1.16 10.52 -13.25
N ASP A 405 -2.45 10.74 -13.54
CA ASP A 405 -3.26 11.86 -13.02
C ASP A 405 -3.33 11.90 -11.49
N ASP A 406 -3.11 10.78 -10.79
CA ASP A 406 -3.07 10.72 -9.33
C ASP A 406 -1.90 11.52 -8.74
N LEU A 407 -0.85 11.80 -9.52
CA LEU A 407 0.20 12.75 -9.11
C LEU A 407 -0.38 14.15 -8.82
N ILE A 408 -1.51 14.51 -9.42
CA ILE A 408 -2.16 15.81 -9.28
C ILE A 408 -3.39 15.68 -8.39
N TRP A 409 -4.31 14.79 -8.74
CA TRP A 409 -5.66 14.78 -8.18
C TRP A 409 -5.82 13.88 -6.94
N ASN A 410 -4.93 12.91 -6.76
CA ASN A 410 -5.00 11.93 -5.66
C ASN A 410 -3.62 11.72 -5.02
N ASN A 411 -2.86 12.81 -4.88
CA ASN A 411 -1.47 12.74 -4.46
C ASN A 411 -1.37 12.35 -2.98
N ARG A 412 -0.59 11.31 -2.68
CA ARG A 412 -0.31 10.83 -1.32
C ARG A 412 0.35 11.88 -0.42
N ALA A 413 0.96 12.91 -0.97
CA ALA A 413 1.55 14.03 -0.22
C ALA A 413 0.56 15.17 0.08
N ALA A 414 -0.70 15.10 -0.39
CA ALA A 414 -1.66 16.18 -0.25
C ALA A 414 -1.87 16.62 1.22
N GLY A 415 -1.83 15.67 2.16
CA GLY A 415 -1.99 15.94 3.60
C GLY A 415 -0.75 16.46 4.31
N ALA A 416 0.41 16.52 3.65
CA ALA A 416 1.67 16.90 4.28
C ALA A 416 1.62 18.31 4.87
N SER A 417 1.00 19.27 4.16
CA SER A 417 0.87 20.67 4.56
C SER A 417 0.06 20.85 5.87
N LEU A 418 -0.84 19.92 6.19
CA LEU A 418 -1.69 20.00 7.38
C LEU A 418 -0.92 19.73 8.68
N ARG A 419 0.22 19.02 8.62
CA ARG A 419 0.96 18.53 9.80
C ARG A 419 1.29 19.64 10.80
N THR A 420 1.88 20.72 10.29
CA THR A 420 2.32 21.84 11.14
C THR A 420 1.14 22.57 11.77
N GLU A 421 0.03 22.68 11.05
CA GLU A 421 -1.18 23.35 11.51
C GLU A 421 -1.92 22.53 12.55
N LEU A 422 -2.06 21.22 12.33
CA LEU A 422 -2.70 20.30 13.26
C LEU A 422 -2.03 20.31 14.64
N LEU A 423 -0.69 20.30 14.70
CA LEU A 423 0.04 20.43 15.99
C LEU A 423 -0.22 21.75 16.71
N ARG A 424 -0.62 22.81 15.99
CA ARG A 424 -0.88 24.14 16.54
C ARG A 424 -2.33 24.38 16.94
N LEU A 425 -3.26 23.48 16.60
CA LEU A 425 -4.69 23.61 16.87
C LEU A 425 -5.02 24.07 18.31
N PRO A 426 -4.41 23.51 19.37
CA PRO A 426 -4.72 23.93 20.75
C PRO A 426 -4.41 25.40 21.05
N GLY A 427 -3.47 26.00 20.31
CA GLY A 427 -3.07 27.40 20.46
C GLY A 427 -3.78 28.36 19.51
N MET A 428 -4.55 27.86 18.55
CA MET A 428 -5.24 28.70 17.57
C MET A 428 -6.44 29.42 18.18
N LYS A 429 -6.61 30.69 17.83
CA LYS A 429 -7.80 31.48 18.16
C LYS A 429 -8.85 31.31 17.06
N LYS A 430 -10.10 31.68 17.34
CA LYS A 430 -11.24 31.53 16.41
C LYS A 430 -10.95 31.98 14.96
N PRO A 431 -10.32 33.14 14.68
CA PRO A 431 -10.02 33.53 13.30
C PRO A 431 -9.08 32.54 12.60
N ALA A 432 -8.03 32.09 13.28
CA ALA A 432 -7.09 31.11 12.71
C ALA A 432 -7.73 29.72 12.54
N LEU A 433 -8.67 29.33 13.42
CA LEU A 433 -9.45 28.11 13.26
C LEU A 433 -10.40 28.19 12.05
N ALA A 434 -11.00 29.35 11.81
CA ALA A 434 -11.83 29.59 10.64
C ALA A 434 -11.00 29.52 9.36
N ASP A 435 -9.85 30.21 9.31
CA ASP A 435 -8.93 30.14 8.17
C ASP A 435 -8.45 28.71 7.88
N PHE A 436 -8.23 27.91 8.93
CA PHE A 436 -7.85 26.50 8.79
C PHE A 436 -9.01 25.64 8.27
N LEU A 437 -10.22 25.83 8.78
CA LEU A 437 -11.41 25.15 8.27
C LEU A 437 -11.67 25.49 6.80
N ASP A 438 -11.58 26.76 6.42
CA ASP A 438 -11.75 27.21 5.03
C ASP A 438 -10.73 26.53 4.10
N ARG A 439 -9.47 26.37 4.54
CA ARG A 439 -8.46 25.59 3.80
C ARG A 439 -8.87 24.13 3.65
N LEU A 440 -9.33 23.48 4.71
CA LEU A 440 -9.78 22.08 4.64
C LEU A 440 -10.94 21.91 3.64
N GLU A 441 -11.88 22.86 3.59
CA GLU A 441 -12.98 22.84 2.61
C GLU A 441 -12.48 23.05 1.18
N VAL A 442 -11.52 23.97 0.96
CA VAL A 442 -10.90 24.16 -0.37
C VAL A 442 -10.17 22.90 -0.84
N MET A 443 -9.45 22.23 0.07
CA MET A 443 -8.76 20.97 -0.23
C MET A 443 -9.72 19.79 -0.50
N SER A 444 -11.00 19.93 -0.14
CA SER A 444 -12.07 18.98 -0.49
C SER A 444 -11.78 17.53 -0.09
N TYR A 445 -11.14 17.33 1.07
CA TYR A 445 -10.94 15.98 1.60
C TYR A 445 -12.25 15.26 1.85
N ASN A 446 -12.27 13.95 1.60
CA ASN A 446 -13.39 13.10 1.95
C ASN A 446 -13.58 13.11 3.48
N ASP A 447 -14.78 13.46 3.95
CA ASP A 447 -15.08 13.55 5.37
C ASP A 447 -14.89 12.22 6.12
N HIS A 448 -15.02 11.08 5.43
CA HIS A 448 -14.76 9.76 5.98
C HIS A 448 -13.27 9.41 6.03
N GLN A 449 -12.38 10.11 5.33
CA GLN A 449 -10.96 9.80 5.33
C GLN A 449 -10.35 9.98 6.73
N LEU A 450 -9.51 9.03 7.13
CA LEU A 450 -8.76 9.12 8.38
C LEU A 450 -7.67 10.18 8.25
N VAL A 451 -7.62 11.09 9.23
CA VAL A 451 -6.60 12.15 9.28
C VAL A 451 -5.21 11.51 9.38
N ALA A 452 -5.05 10.47 10.20
CA ALA A 452 -3.76 9.79 10.43
C ALA A 452 -3.07 9.33 9.14
N GLY A 453 -3.81 8.64 8.26
CA GLY A 453 -3.29 8.18 6.97
C GLY A 453 -2.98 9.34 6.03
N CYS A 454 -3.84 10.36 5.99
CA CYS A 454 -3.63 11.55 5.16
C CYS A 454 -2.34 12.31 5.53
N ILE A 455 -2.05 12.45 6.82
CA ILE A 455 -0.86 13.16 7.30
C ILE A 455 0.36 12.24 7.48
N GLY A 456 0.23 10.93 7.25
CA GLY A 456 1.31 9.96 7.39
C GLY A 456 1.85 9.82 8.82
N ILE A 457 1.01 9.93 9.85
CA ILE A 457 1.45 9.78 11.25
C ILE A 457 0.92 8.48 11.83
N LEU A 458 1.84 7.68 12.38
CA LEU A 458 1.51 6.43 13.05
C LEU A 458 1.13 6.71 14.50
N PHE A 459 -0.15 6.64 14.85
CA PHE A 459 -0.61 6.86 16.22
C PHE A 459 -0.64 5.57 17.05
N ASP A 460 -0.50 5.71 18.37
CA ASP A 460 -0.72 4.61 19.31
C ASP A 460 -2.16 4.07 19.17
N GLU A 461 -2.35 2.74 19.27
CA GLU A 461 -3.65 2.09 18.98
C GLU A 461 -4.82 2.68 19.80
N SER A 462 -4.56 3.08 21.05
CA SER A 462 -5.56 3.68 21.94
C SER A 462 -5.80 5.18 21.72
N SER A 463 -5.04 5.82 20.84
CA SER A 463 -5.14 7.25 20.56
C SER A 463 -6.41 7.58 19.78
N ALA A 464 -7.10 8.65 20.17
CA ALA A 464 -8.26 9.14 19.42
C ALA A 464 -7.89 9.60 17.99
N TRP A 465 -6.61 9.92 17.75
CA TRP A 465 -6.10 10.23 16.41
C TRP A 465 -6.23 9.06 15.43
N THR A 466 -6.14 7.82 15.94
CA THR A 466 -6.19 6.59 15.13
C THR A 466 -7.54 6.43 14.41
N THR A 467 -8.62 6.93 15.00
CA THR A 467 -9.98 6.89 14.43
C THR A 467 -10.47 8.24 13.94
N LEU A 468 -9.68 9.32 14.10
CA LEU A 468 -10.10 10.67 13.75
C LEU A 468 -10.31 10.80 12.24
N ARG A 469 -11.51 11.19 11.83
CA ARG A 469 -11.86 11.49 10.44
C ARG A 469 -11.98 13.00 10.19
N PHE A 470 -11.90 13.43 8.94
CA PHE A 470 -12.02 14.86 8.62
C PHE A 470 -13.38 15.45 9.04
N GLY A 471 -14.49 14.74 8.85
CA GLY A 471 -15.79 15.21 9.34
C GLY A 471 -15.86 15.36 10.86
N GLU A 472 -15.15 14.50 11.60
CA GLU A 472 -15.03 14.63 13.05
C GLU A 472 -14.16 15.83 13.46
N LEU A 473 -13.06 16.07 12.73
CA LEU A 473 -12.23 17.26 12.92
C LEU A 473 -13.03 18.54 12.67
N LYS A 474 -13.86 18.58 11.61
CA LYS A 474 -14.79 19.70 11.35
C LYS A 474 -15.74 19.93 12.53
N ALA A 475 -16.32 18.87 13.10
CA ALA A 475 -17.13 18.97 14.32
C ALA A 475 -16.37 19.65 15.46
N MET A 476 -15.12 19.24 15.71
CA MET A 476 -14.28 19.84 16.76
C MET A 476 -13.91 21.29 16.49
N LEU A 477 -13.66 21.66 15.23
CA LEU A 477 -13.38 23.03 14.82
C LEU A 477 -14.58 23.94 15.08
N HIS A 478 -15.79 23.53 14.68
CA HIS A 478 -17.02 24.30 14.94
C HIS A 478 -17.32 24.42 16.44
N LEU A 479 -17.13 23.35 17.22
CA LEU A 479 -17.24 23.38 18.68
C LEU A 479 -16.25 24.38 19.31
N ALA A 480 -14.98 24.36 18.88
CA ALA A 480 -13.95 25.28 19.38
C ALA A 480 -14.22 26.74 19.01
N MET A 481 -14.80 26.99 17.83
CA MET A 481 -15.22 28.33 17.40
C MET A 481 -16.53 28.79 18.06
N GLY A 482 -17.34 27.86 18.59
CA GLY A 482 -18.66 28.14 19.13
C GLY A 482 -19.73 28.32 18.06
N ASN A 483 -19.52 27.75 16.87
CA ASN A 483 -20.49 27.76 15.76
C ASN A 483 -21.50 26.64 16.01
N ARG A 484 -22.53 26.93 16.81
CA ARG A 484 -23.41 25.89 17.40
C ARG A 484 -24.26 25.13 16.39
N GLU A 485 -24.70 25.79 15.32
CA GLU A 485 -25.51 25.18 14.26
C GLU A 485 -24.68 24.13 13.50
N ASP A 486 -23.56 24.56 12.91
CA ASP A 486 -22.64 23.65 12.21
C ASP A 486 -22.07 22.56 13.13
N ALA A 487 -21.76 22.91 14.39
CA ALA A 487 -21.29 21.92 15.37
C ALA A 487 -22.33 20.84 15.61
N ALA A 488 -23.63 21.18 15.62
CA ALA A 488 -24.69 20.20 15.77
C ALA A 488 -24.79 19.29 14.54
N GLU A 489 -24.73 19.87 13.34
CA GLU A 489 -24.73 19.11 12.08
C GLU A 489 -23.57 18.11 12.02
N TRP A 490 -22.33 18.57 12.25
CA TRP A 490 -21.16 17.71 12.23
C TRP A 490 -21.12 16.71 13.39
N CYS A 491 -21.66 17.05 14.57
CA CYS A 491 -21.87 16.06 15.62
C CYS A 491 -22.86 14.97 15.16
N GLY A 492 -23.93 15.34 14.46
CA GLY A 492 -24.88 14.40 13.84
C GLY A 492 -24.18 13.49 12.83
N TRP A 493 -23.37 14.07 11.92
CA TRP A 493 -22.55 13.31 10.98
C TRP A 493 -21.65 12.29 11.70
N CYS A 494 -21.02 12.67 12.82
CA CYS A 494 -20.20 11.76 13.62
C CYS A 494 -21.00 10.57 14.18
N LEU A 495 -22.26 10.79 14.57
CA LEU A 495 -23.13 9.73 15.08
C LEU A 495 -23.56 8.75 14.00
N ASP A 496 -23.80 9.26 12.79
CA ASP A 496 -24.34 8.48 11.68
C ASP A 496 -23.24 7.75 10.90
N TYR A 497 -22.04 8.34 10.79
CA TYR A 497 -21.06 7.96 9.77
C TYR A 497 -19.63 7.68 10.26
N ALA A 498 -19.19 8.24 11.39
CA ALA A 498 -17.77 8.21 11.76
C ALA A 498 -17.28 6.85 12.32
N ALA A 499 -18.18 5.91 12.60
CA ALA A 499 -17.87 4.61 13.23
C ALA A 499 -17.05 4.76 14.53
N LEU A 500 -17.52 5.63 15.43
CA LEU A 500 -16.82 6.00 16.67
C LEU A 500 -16.77 4.85 17.71
N PRO A 501 -15.67 4.73 18.48
CA PRO A 501 -15.63 3.88 19.66
C PRO A 501 -16.72 4.22 20.69
N PRO A 502 -17.17 3.27 21.54
CA PRO A 502 -18.32 3.47 22.42
C PRO A 502 -18.29 4.71 23.31
N GLU A 503 -17.14 5.03 23.90
CA GLU A 503 -16.99 6.22 24.76
C GLU A 503 -17.08 7.52 23.98
N ARG A 504 -16.50 7.55 22.78
CA ARG A 504 -16.51 8.71 21.88
C ARG A 504 -17.89 8.93 21.28
N LEU A 505 -18.56 7.85 20.87
CA LEU A 505 -19.96 7.88 20.45
C LEU A 505 -20.87 8.44 21.54
N ARG A 506 -20.64 8.04 22.80
CA ARG A 506 -21.38 8.56 23.96
C ARG A 506 -21.16 10.06 24.17
N LEU A 507 -19.92 10.55 24.03
CA LEU A 507 -19.62 11.98 24.07
C LEU A 507 -20.37 12.75 22.98
N TYR A 508 -20.26 12.32 21.72
CA TYR A 508 -20.92 13.01 20.60
C TYR A 508 -22.46 12.97 20.71
N ARG A 509 -23.05 11.90 21.26
CA ARG A 509 -24.49 11.86 21.55
C ARG A 509 -24.89 12.94 22.54
N LEU A 510 -24.09 13.11 23.61
CA LEU A 510 -24.34 14.13 24.60
C LEU A 510 -24.15 15.54 24.03
N LEU A 511 -23.08 15.79 23.26
CA LEU A 511 -22.84 17.06 22.59
C LEU A 511 -24.00 17.43 21.66
N HIS A 512 -24.40 16.50 20.79
CA HIS A 512 -25.54 16.68 19.88
C HIS A 512 -26.84 16.96 20.64
N THR A 513 -27.09 16.25 21.74
CA THR A 513 -28.27 16.46 22.59
C THR A 513 -28.29 17.86 23.19
N LEU A 514 -27.18 18.29 23.81
CA LEU A 514 -27.09 19.61 24.45
C LEU A 514 -27.17 20.76 23.43
N LEU A 515 -26.52 20.61 22.27
CA LEU A 515 -26.63 21.57 21.17
C LEU A 515 -28.09 21.68 20.69
N GLY A 516 -28.79 20.55 20.54
CA GLY A 516 -30.21 20.54 20.19
C GLY A 516 -31.07 21.40 21.11
N PHE A 517 -30.93 21.23 22.44
CA PHE A 517 -31.63 22.07 23.42
C PHE A 517 -31.26 23.56 23.28
N ILE A 518 -29.97 23.88 23.13
CA ILE A 518 -29.51 25.27 23.00
C ILE A 518 -30.09 25.93 21.74
N LEU A 519 -30.16 25.22 20.62
CA LEU A 519 -30.65 25.75 19.34
C LEU A 519 -32.15 26.04 19.36
N VAL A 520 -32.94 25.27 20.12
CA VAL A 520 -34.37 25.55 20.31
C VAL A 520 -34.66 26.54 21.45
N GLY A 521 -33.63 27.07 22.10
CA GLY A 521 -33.76 28.07 23.17
C GLY A 521 -34.19 27.51 24.53
N GLU A 522 -34.04 26.21 24.76
CA GLU A 522 -34.35 25.55 26.02
C GLU A 522 -33.25 25.78 27.06
N ASP A 523 -33.65 25.93 28.33
CA ASP A 523 -32.71 26.05 29.44
C ASP A 523 -32.26 24.65 29.90
N LEU A 524 -30.99 24.33 29.65
CA LEU A 524 -30.40 23.04 30.02
C LEU A 524 -30.56 22.71 31.51
N ASP A 525 -30.61 23.71 32.39
CA ASP A 525 -30.71 23.48 33.84
C ASP A 525 -32.10 22.96 34.24
N SER A 526 -33.11 23.12 33.37
CA SER A 526 -34.44 22.52 33.53
C SER A 526 -34.47 21.00 33.33
N PHE A 527 -33.42 20.42 32.73
CA PHE A 527 -33.34 19.00 32.38
C PHE A 527 -32.38 18.20 33.28
N GLY A 528 -31.90 18.76 34.39
CA GLY A 528 -30.89 18.12 35.25
C GLY A 528 -31.21 16.67 35.62
N THR A 529 -32.41 16.40 36.15
CA THR A 529 -32.83 15.03 36.50
C THR A 529 -32.94 14.11 35.28
N GLY A 530 -33.34 14.65 34.13
CA GLY A 530 -33.41 13.92 32.85
C GLY A 530 -32.02 13.54 32.34
N PHE A 531 -31.05 14.44 32.40
CA PHE A 531 -29.67 14.14 32.02
C PHE A 531 -29.07 13.06 32.92
N SER A 532 -29.29 13.12 34.25
CA SER A 532 -28.79 12.11 35.19
C SER A 532 -29.34 10.69 34.96
N LEU A 533 -30.41 10.51 34.16
CA LEU A 533 -30.89 9.17 33.75
C LEU A 533 -29.94 8.51 32.73
N PHE A 534 -29.25 9.30 31.91
CA PHE A 534 -28.49 8.81 30.77
C PHE A 534 -26.98 9.08 30.89
N TYR A 535 -26.60 10.16 31.57
CA TYR A 535 -25.24 10.69 31.66
C TYR A 535 -24.86 10.98 33.11
N ARG A 536 -23.57 10.81 33.42
CA ARG A 536 -22.99 11.15 34.72
C ARG A 536 -22.77 12.66 34.77
N ASP A 537 -22.91 13.28 35.94
CA ASP A 537 -22.83 14.74 36.08
C ASP A 537 -21.54 15.34 35.51
N PHE A 538 -20.41 14.64 35.68
CA PHE A 538 -19.13 15.08 35.12
C PHE A 538 -19.11 15.06 33.58
N GLU A 539 -19.82 14.13 32.92
CA GLU A 539 -19.91 14.06 31.45
C GLU A 539 -20.70 15.25 30.93
N VAL A 540 -21.79 15.63 31.62
CA VAL A 540 -22.62 16.79 31.28
C VAL A 540 -21.83 18.08 31.44
N GLU A 541 -21.11 18.25 32.54
CA GLU A 541 -20.29 19.44 32.77
C GLU A 541 -19.13 19.54 31.77
N GLU A 542 -18.48 18.43 31.44
CA GLU A 542 -17.45 18.40 30.40
C GLU A 542 -18.03 18.80 29.04
N ALA A 543 -19.16 18.24 28.63
CA ALA A 543 -19.83 18.58 27.38
C ALA A 543 -20.25 20.07 27.32
N ARG A 544 -20.73 20.64 28.43
CA ARG A 544 -21.01 22.09 28.54
C ARG A 544 -19.74 22.92 28.33
N ARG A 545 -18.61 22.50 28.90
CA ARG A 545 -17.32 23.17 28.70
C ARG A 545 -16.82 23.06 27.27
N ILE A 546 -17.05 21.95 26.59
CA ILE A 546 -16.73 21.76 25.17
C ILE A 546 -17.59 22.71 24.31
N ILE A 547 -18.91 22.73 24.48
CA ILE A 547 -19.83 23.62 23.73
C ILE A 547 -19.51 25.11 23.98
N ALA A 548 -19.05 25.44 25.18
CA ALA A 548 -18.60 26.79 25.52
C ALA A 548 -17.22 27.16 24.93
N GLY A 549 -16.55 26.24 24.22
CA GLY A 549 -15.20 26.42 23.67
C GLY A 549 -14.10 26.50 24.74
N ARG A 550 -14.37 26.03 25.97
CA ARG A 550 -13.40 26.02 27.09
C ARG A 550 -12.54 24.76 27.12
N ILE A 551 -13.04 23.67 26.54
CA ILE A 551 -12.28 22.47 26.20
C ILE A 551 -12.36 22.35 24.69
N THR A 552 -11.21 22.34 24.01
CA THR A 552 -11.14 22.18 22.56
C THR A 552 -10.51 20.83 22.22
N PHE A 553 -10.91 20.26 21.09
CA PHE A 553 -10.36 19.00 20.55
C PHE A 553 -10.38 17.81 21.54
N PRO A 554 -11.55 17.46 22.12
CA PRO A 554 -11.64 16.49 23.20
C PRO A 554 -11.08 15.11 22.84
N GLY A 555 -10.21 14.60 23.70
CA GLY A 555 -9.54 13.29 23.54
C GLY A 555 -8.32 13.29 22.62
N LEU A 556 -8.02 14.39 21.91
CA LEU A 556 -6.78 14.52 21.15
C LEU A 556 -5.65 15.02 22.06
N HIS A 557 -4.54 14.28 22.07
CA HIS A 557 -3.29 14.71 22.71
C HIS A 557 -2.40 15.41 21.68
N PHE A 558 -1.70 16.47 22.07
CA PHE A 558 -0.82 17.24 21.19
C PHE A 558 0.54 17.44 21.85
N GLY A 559 1.60 16.94 21.20
CA GLY A 559 2.99 17.27 21.52
C GLY A 559 3.49 18.47 20.72
N ARG A 560 4.76 18.85 20.89
CA ARG A 560 5.42 19.86 20.03
C ARG A 560 5.85 19.28 18.69
N THR A 561 6.07 17.98 18.64
CA THR A 561 6.34 17.19 17.42
C THR A 561 5.39 16.00 17.36
N TRP A 562 5.33 15.34 16.20
CA TRP A 562 4.54 14.12 16.06
C TRP A 562 5.10 12.95 16.86
N LYS A 563 6.43 12.89 17.03
CA LYS A 563 7.08 11.93 17.95
C LYS A 563 6.71 12.14 19.41
N GLU A 564 6.58 13.40 19.86
CA GLU A 564 6.05 13.68 21.21
C GLU A 564 4.54 13.36 21.32
N THR A 565 3.83 13.35 20.19
CA THR A 565 2.38 13.08 20.14
C THR A 565 2.07 11.58 20.11
N SER A 566 2.93 10.76 19.51
CA SER A 566 2.75 9.31 19.36
C SER A 566 4.05 8.55 19.62
N ALA A 567 4.03 7.65 20.59
CA ALA A 567 5.18 6.79 20.88
C ALA A 567 5.41 5.78 19.74
N ALA A 568 4.34 5.24 19.15
CA ALA A 568 4.42 4.38 17.97
C ALA A 568 5.13 5.06 16.79
N HIS A 569 4.89 6.36 16.55
CA HIS A 569 5.60 7.10 15.51
C HIS A 569 7.08 7.26 15.86
N GLY A 570 7.40 7.58 17.12
CA GLY A 570 8.79 7.63 17.59
C GLY A 570 9.55 6.32 17.39
N GLN A 571 8.88 5.18 17.60
CA GLN A 571 9.45 3.85 17.38
C GLN A 571 9.70 3.57 15.89
N LEU A 572 8.79 4.00 15.01
CA LEU A 572 8.96 3.93 13.56
C LEU A 572 10.21 4.72 13.10
N LEU A 573 10.37 5.95 13.59
CA LEU A 573 11.53 6.80 13.27
C LEU A 573 12.84 6.18 13.75
N GLN A 574 12.86 5.54 14.92
CA GLN A 574 14.04 4.84 15.43
C GLN A 574 14.47 3.67 14.53
N ILE A 575 13.49 2.90 14.03
CA ILE A 575 13.76 1.80 13.08
C ILE A 575 14.31 2.37 11.76
N TYR A 576 13.77 3.50 11.30
CA TYR A 576 14.27 4.17 10.10
C TYR A 576 15.72 4.66 10.28
N GLU A 577 16.03 5.27 11.42
CA GLU A 577 17.39 5.72 11.77
C GLU A 577 18.39 4.56 11.80
N GLN A 578 18.00 3.42 12.38
CA GLN A 578 18.81 2.20 12.38
C GLN A 578 19.10 1.70 10.95
N LEU A 579 18.11 1.71 10.07
CA LEU A 579 18.30 1.38 8.65
C LEU A 579 19.24 2.39 7.96
N HIS A 580 19.11 3.67 8.31
CA HIS A 580 19.97 4.74 7.79
C HIS A 580 21.44 4.53 8.15
N GLU A 581 21.72 4.12 9.40
CA GLU A 581 23.08 3.77 9.81
C GLU A 581 23.65 2.58 9.01
N ILE A 582 22.82 1.57 8.74
CA ILE A 582 23.20 0.39 7.95
C ILE A 582 23.60 0.82 6.53
N LYS A 583 22.79 1.67 5.88
CA LYS A 583 23.10 2.24 4.56
C LYS A 583 24.39 3.06 4.56
N ALA A 584 24.58 3.91 5.57
CA ALA A 584 25.78 4.73 5.68
C ALA A 584 27.05 3.88 5.90
N ARG A 585 26.96 2.80 6.69
CA ARG A 585 28.06 1.84 6.86
C ARG A 585 28.37 1.10 5.56
N HIS A 586 27.35 0.65 4.84
CA HIS A 586 27.52 -0.05 3.56
C HIS A 586 28.21 0.85 2.53
N LYS A 587 27.79 2.11 2.40
CA LYS A 587 28.41 3.06 1.47
C LYS A 587 29.91 3.25 1.75
N ARG A 588 30.29 3.38 3.03
CA ARG A 588 31.70 3.47 3.45
C ARG A 588 32.54 2.21 3.17
N THR A 589 31.91 1.07 2.94
CA THR A 589 32.62 -0.16 2.55
C THR A 589 32.77 -0.31 1.04
N GLU A 590 31.99 0.44 0.24
CA GLU A 590 32.12 0.49 -1.22
C GLU A 590 33.16 1.52 -1.70
N ASP A 591 33.31 2.62 -0.94
CA ASP A 591 34.31 3.67 -1.15
C ASP A 591 35.68 3.26 -0.57
#